data_AF-A0AAW5TQX0-F1
#
_entry.id   AF-A0AAW5TQX0-F1
#
_cell.length_a   1.000
_cell.length_b   1.000
_cell.length_c   1.000
_cell.angle_alpha   90.00
_cell.angle_beta   90.00
_cell.angle_gamma   90.00
#
_symmetry.space_group_name_H-M   'P 1'
#
loop_
_entity.id
_entity.type
_entity.pdbx_description
1 polymer ?
#
loop_
_entity_poly.entity_id
_entity_poly.type
_entity_poly.pdbx_seq_one_letter_code
_entity_poly.pdbx_strand_id
1 'polypeptide(L)' 'MIKQIKKTSDVDEVNRLLDNGWLLMAESIDEFVLGAPEKVWEYEKGSDESGRITVTTLR' A
#
# COMPACT_ATOMS: atom_id res chain seq x y z
N MET A 1 -14.77 1.01 0.36
CA MET A 1 -14.77 0.33 -0.96
C MET A 1 -13.32 0.00 -1.32
N ILE A 2 -13.03 -1.16 -1.92
CA ILE A 2 -11.69 -1.51 -2.40
C ILE A 2 -11.43 -0.74 -3.69
N LYS A 3 -10.32 0.01 -3.77
CA LYS A 3 -9.95 0.81 -4.95
C LYS A 3 -8.95 0.09 -5.85
N GLN A 4 -8.12 -0.76 -5.27
CA GLN A 4 -7.13 -1.52 -6.02
C GLN A 4 -7.01 -2.94 -5.49
N ILE A 5 -6.73 -3.87 -6.41
CA ILE A 5 -6.42 -5.26 -6.10
C ILE A 5 -5.00 -5.53 -6.60
N LYS A 6 -4.21 -6.18 -5.76
CA LYS A 6 -2.86 -6.63 -6.10
C LYS A 6 -2.73 -8.11 -5.81
N LYS A 7 -2.00 -8.80 -6.67
CA LYS A 7 -1.70 -10.22 -6.57
C LYS A 7 -0.21 -10.38 -6.41
N THR A 8 0.22 -11.19 -5.46
CA THR A 8 1.63 -11.50 -5.25
C THR A 8 1.77 -12.91 -4.67
N SER A 9 2.86 -13.58 -5.01
CA SER A 9 3.26 -14.87 -4.42
C SER A 9 4.33 -14.70 -3.34
N ASP A 10 4.83 -13.47 -3.13
CA ASP A 10 5.91 -13.16 -2.21
C ASP A 10 5.37 -12.81 -0.82
N VAL A 11 5.70 -13.64 0.17
CA VAL A 11 5.28 -13.47 1.57
C VAL A 11 5.81 -12.15 2.17
N ASP A 12 7.01 -11.72 1.81
CA ASP A 12 7.57 -10.47 2.32
C ASP A 12 6.79 -9.26 1.78
N GLU A 13 6.37 -9.33 0.51
CA GLU A 13 5.53 -8.30 -0.09
C GLU A 13 4.13 -8.27 0.56
N VAL A 14 3.52 -9.45 0.80
CA VAL A 14 2.23 -9.56 1.50
C VAL A 14 2.30 -8.89 2.86
N ASN A 15 3.32 -9.20 3.67
CA ASN A 15 3.48 -8.63 5.00
C ASN A 15 3.59 -7.10 4.95
N ARG A 16 4.36 -6.55 4.01
CA ARG A 16 4.48 -5.09 3.85
C ARG A 16 3.16 -4.45 3.44
N LEU A 17 2.39 -5.09 2.55
CA LEU A 17 1.08 -4.58 2.12
C LEU A 17 0.08 -4.61 3.30
N LEU A 18 0.08 -5.68 4.09
CA LEU A 18 -0.75 -5.77 5.30
C LEU A 18 -0.39 -4.71 6.34
N ASP A 19 0.90 -4.47 6.57
CA ASP A 19 1.40 -3.40 7.46
C ASP A 19 0.99 -2.00 6.96
N ASN A 20 0.94 -1.81 5.64
CA ASN A 20 0.42 -0.59 5.01
C ASN A 20 -1.11 -0.47 5.05
N GLY A 21 -1.81 -1.45 5.62
CA GLY A 21 -3.27 -1.46 5.78
C GLY A 21 -4.05 -2.04 4.60
N TRP A 22 -3.39 -2.72 3.66
CA TRP A 22 -4.08 -3.54 2.67
C TRP A 22 -4.78 -4.71 3.35
N LEU A 23 -5.83 -5.24 2.72
CA LEU A 23 -6.63 -6.33 3.25
C LEU A 23 -6.39 -7.60 2.43
N LEU A 24 -6.06 -8.71 3.09
CA LEU A 24 -6.04 -10.01 2.43
C LEU A 24 -7.47 -10.39 2.03
N MET A 25 -7.69 -10.61 0.73
CA MET A 25 -9.00 -10.95 0.17
C MET A 25 -9.13 -12.43 -0.15
N ALA A 26 -8.05 -13.03 -0.66
CA ALA A 26 -7.98 -14.46 -0.95
C ALA A 26 -6.53 -14.93 -0.87
N GLU A 27 -6.35 -16.19 -0.51
CA GLU A 27 -5.07 -16.87 -0.54
C GLU A 27 -5.21 -18.22 -1.22
N SER A 28 -4.16 -18.62 -1.90
CA SER A 28 -3.96 -19.93 -2.50
C SER A 28 -2.53 -20.36 -2.23
N ILE A 29 -2.19 -21.62 -2.56
CA ILE A 29 -0.86 -22.18 -2.27
C ILE A 29 0.27 -21.34 -2.90
N ASP A 30 0.02 -20.71 -4.05
CA ASP A 30 1.05 -20.00 -4.81
C ASP A 30 0.75 -18.49 -4.99
N GLU A 31 -0.41 -17.99 -4.56
CA GLU A 31 -0.82 -16.61 -4.82
C GLU A 31 -1.68 -16.05 -3.68
N PHE A 32 -1.35 -14.83 -3.27
CA PHE A 32 -2.11 -13.98 -2.36
C PHE A 32 -2.75 -12.83 -3.12
N VAL A 33 -4.02 -12.56 -2.82
CA VAL A 33 -4.79 -11.46 -3.39
C VAL A 33 -5.11 -10.47 -2.29
N LEU A 34 -4.59 -9.25 -2.41
CA LEU A 34 -4.81 -8.16 -1.46
C LEU A 34 -5.59 -7.01 -2.09
N GLY A 35 -6.42 -6.37 -1.30
CA GLY A 35 -7.20 -5.20 -1.67
C GLY A 35 -6.80 -3.96 -0.88
N ALA A 36 -6.46 -2.88 -1.58
CA ALA A 36 -6.27 -1.57 -0.97
C ALA A 36 -7.63 -0.87 -0.80
N PRO A 37 -8.06 -0.57 0.44
CA PRO A 37 -9.18 0.34 0.64
C PRO A 37 -8.80 1.76 0.21
N GLU A 38 -9.81 2.57 -0.12
CA GLU A 38 -9.64 3.96 -0.62
C GLU A 38 -8.64 4.79 0.17
N LYS A 39 -8.72 4.77 1.50
CA LYS A 39 -7.79 5.50 2.37
C LYS A 39 -6.32 5.08 2.22
N VAL A 40 -6.07 3.80 2.03
CA VAL A 40 -4.71 3.25 1.87
C VAL A 40 -4.18 3.58 0.48
N TRP A 41 -5.03 3.43 -0.54
CA TRP A 41 -4.68 3.79 -1.92
C TRP A 41 -4.34 5.27 -2.07
N GLU A 42 -5.12 6.16 -1.44
CA GLU A 42 -4.84 7.59 -1.43
C GLU A 42 -3.54 7.94 -0.69
N TYR A 43 -3.22 7.22 0.39
CA TYR A 43 -1.95 7.41 1.11
C TYR A 43 -0.74 6.96 0.30
N GLU A 44 -0.82 5.82 -0.40
CA GLU A 44 0.26 5.35 -1.28
C GLU A 44 0.45 6.30 -2.47
N LYS A 45 -0.63 6.80 -3.08
CA LYS A 45 -0.55 7.80 -4.16
C LYS A 45 -0.03 9.16 -3.69
N GLY A 46 -0.41 9.60 -2.49
CA GLY A 46 0.05 10.87 -1.91
C GLY A 46 1.51 10.83 -1.44
N SER A 47 2.03 9.65 -1.11
CA SER A 47 3.44 9.46 -0.76
C SER A 47 4.38 9.65 -1.96
N ASP A 48 3.90 9.37 -3.18
CA ASP A 48 4.63 9.69 -4.42
C ASP A 48 4.64 11.20 -4.76
N GLU A 49 3.75 12.01 -4.16
CA GLU A 49 3.67 13.46 -4.41
C GLU A 49 4.29 14.34 -3.31
N SER A 50 4.81 13.75 -2.23
CA SER A 50 5.41 14.49 -1.09
C SER A 50 6.89 14.22 -0.87
N GLY A 51 7.66 14.07 -1.96
CA GLY A 51 9.12 14.00 -1.92
C GLY A 51 9.85 15.34 -1.70
N ARG A 52 9.17 16.40 -1.24
CA ARG A 52 9.79 17.70 -0.90
C ARG A 52 9.18 18.31 0.34
N ILE A 53 9.56 17.82 1.51
CA ILE A 53 9.53 18.66 2.71
C ILE A 53 10.80 19.52 2.68
N THR A 54 10.77 20.64 1.97
CA THR A 54 11.83 21.66 2.06
C THR A 54 11.64 22.41 3.38
N VAL A 55 12.14 21.85 4.49
CA VAL A 55 12.37 22.63 5.71
C VAL A 55 13.62 23.47 5.48
N THR A 56 13.45 24.68 4.94
CA THR A 56 14.48 25.71 5.08
C THR A 56 13.88 26.85 5.89
N THR A 57 14.16 26.78 7.18
CA THR A 57 14.04 27.81 8.21
C THR A 57 14.28 29.22 7.67
N LEU A 58 13.29 30.10 7.82
CA LEU A 58 13.48 31.54 7.72
C LEU A 58 14.22 32.04 8.97
N ARG A 59 15.45 32.48 8.80
CA ARG A 59 16.08 33.44 9.71
C ARG A 59 17.09 34.31 8.97
#